data_AF-A0AAD3MAE9-F1
#
_entry.id   AF-A0AAD3MAE9-F1
#
_cell.length_a   1.000
_cell.length_b   1.000
_cell.length_c   1.000
_cell.angle_alpha   90.00
_cell.angle_beta   90.00
_cell.angle_gamma   90.00
#
_symmetry.space_group_name_H-M   'P 1'
#
loop_
_entity.id
_entity.type
_entity.pdbx_description
1 polymer ?
#
loop_
_entity_poly.entity_id
_entity_poly.type
_entity_poly.pdbx_seq_one_letter_code
_entity_poly.pdbx_strand_id
1 'polypeptide(L)'
;MVLGSLCLRNRFPLLHERMDEIKTFHSLKSLDLFGCRLGDDHEIFQHLTSTSLANSLIQLFIGGNSMSDVGLQRLTAPIRMMKKGLDCLQLLDVSYNPISERALRYLTCLPKLEKLDVSGTSLKLGAGLKTTLWNLLGLICSEKPLDNFDHSRCKTEGWAEQVVNQWETNSSQMPKQKKIEESRTSALRFFGRQKFVREVLNTAPLVCEREEEAKRERLHFYRPAANSHIPEKQVPYPAKQTAILGPKQLTMCELI
;
A
#
# COMPACT_ATOMS: atom_id res chain seq x y z
N MET A 1 9.54 17.38 16.42
CA MET A 1 10.77 17.66 15.64
C MET A 1 10.42 17.77 14.16
N VAL A 2 11.08 18.64 13.38
CA VAL A 2 10.65 18.95 12.01
C VAL A 2 11.42 18.08 11.00
N LEU A 3 10.90 16.89 10.70
CA LEU A 3 11.25 16.14 9.49
C LEU A 3 10.18 16.38 8.43
N GLY A 4 10.63 16.59 7.19
CA GLY A 4 9.77 16.64 6.01
C GLY A 4 9.59 15.27 5.37
N SER A 5 10.62 14.43 5.41
CA SER A 5 10.56 13.04 4.95
C SER A 5 11.32 12.13 5.90
N LEU A 6 10.82 10.91 6.09
CA LEU A 6 11.45 9.88 6.90
C LEU A 6 11.47 8.56 6.13
N CYS A 7 12.66 8.05 5.86
CA CYS A 7 12.87 6.78 5.19
C CYS A 7 13.37 5.73 6.20
N LEU A 8 12.54 4.74 6.47
CA LEU A 8 12.84 3.58 7.31
C LEU A 8 12.80 2.28 6.51
N ARG A 9 12.88 2.35 5.18
CA ARG A 9 12.82 1.20 4.28
C ARG A 9 13.75 0.08 4.73
N ASN A 10 13.20 -1.11 4.93
CA ASN A 10 13.88 -2.32 5.42
C ASN A 10 14.55 -2.17 6.80
N ARG A 11 14.25 -1.12 7.56
CA ARG A 11 14.82 -0.82 8.89
C ARG A 11 13.83 -1.16 10.00
N PHE A 12 13.18 -2.32 9.93
CA PHE A 12 12.21 -2.74 10.95
C PHE A 12 12.75 -2.73 12.38
N PRO A 13 14.02 -3.09 12.70
CA PRO A 13 14.50 -3.02 14.09
C PRO A 13 14.51 -1.57 14.59
N LEU A 14 14.93 -0.63 13.73
CA LEU A 14 14.96 0.78 14.06
C LEU A 14 13.55 1.34 14.29
N LEU A 15 12.58 0.97 13.44
CA LEU A 15 11.18 1.35 13.62
C LEU A 15 10.65 0.92 14.99
N HIS A 16 10.92 -0.31 15.41
CA HIS A 16 10.42 -0.84 16.68
C HIS A 16 11.19 -0.28 17.88
N GLU A 17 12.52 -0.13 17.78
CA GLU A 17 13.36 0.43 18.84
C GLU A 17 13.08 1.92 19.10
N ARG A 18 12.63 2.67 18.09
CA ARG A 18 12.47 4.13 18.12
C ARG A 18 11.04 4.60 17.90
N MET A 19 10.06 3.73 18.12
CA MET A 19 8.66 4.04 17.80
C MET A 19 8.15 5.27 18.57
N ASP A 20 8.58 5.46 19.82
CA ASP A 20 8.20 6.61 20.63
C ASP A 20 8.80 7.92 20.12
N GLU A 21 10.07 7.91 19.69
CA GLU A 21 10.69 9.06 19.06
C GLU A 21 10.08 9.35 17.69
N ILE A 22 9.74 8.32 16.92
CA ILE A 22 9.07 8.45 15.61
C ILE A 22 7.71 9.13 15.78
N LYS A 23 6.96 8.80 16.86
CA LYS A 23 5.67 9.44 17.17
C LYS A 23 5.78 10.96 17.39
N THR A 24 6.97 11.49 17.65
CA THR A 24 7.21 12.93 17.84
C THR A 24 7.31 13.73 16.53
N PHE A 25 7.35 13.06 15.37
CA PHE A 25 7.36 13.71 14.06
C PHE A 25 5.92 14.04 13.62
N HIS A 26 5.56 15.32 13.67
CA HIS A 26 4.19 15.82 13.45
C HIS A 26 4.02 16.59 12.12
N SER A 27 5.00 16.50 11.21
CA SER A 27 4.98 17.29 9.97
C SER A 27 5.58 16.53 8.78
N LEU A 28 5.63 15.20 8.87
CA LEU A 28 6.09 14.36 7.78
C LEU A 28 5.16 14.53 6.58
N LYS A 29 5.76 14.84 5.43
CA LYS A 29 5.11 14.84 4.11
C LYS A 29 5.27 13.50 3.42
N SER A 30 6.38 12.82 3.65
CA SER A 30 6.67 11.52 3.05
C SER A 30 7.20 10.56 4.10
N LEU A 31 6.62 9.36 4.18
CA LEU A 31 7.02 8.32 5.11
C LEU A 31 7.16 6.99 4.37
N ASP A 32 8.37 6.46 4.35
CA ASP A 32 8.68 5.17 3.74
C ASP A 32 8.96 4.12 4.83
N LEU A 33 8.04 3.15 4.90
CA LEU A 33 8.06 1.98 5.78
C LEU A 33 8.05 0.68 4.96
N PHE A 34 8.54 0.73 3.73
CA PHE A 34 8.60 -0.45 2.87
C PHE A 34 9.47 -1.53 3.54
N GLY A 35 9.01 -2.76 3.61
CA GLY A 35 9.82 -3.85 4.19
C GLY A 35 10.02 -3.79 5.71
N CYS A 36 9.17 -3.05 6.42
CA CYS A 36 9.27 -2.88 7.88
C CYS A 36 8.59 -3.98 8.71
N ARG A 37 8.16 -5.09 8.10
CA ARG A 37 7.45 -6.20 8.75
C ARG A 37 6.18 -5.77 9.50
N LEU A 38 5.44 -4.82 8.92
CA LEU A 38 4.17 -4.37 9.47
C LEU A 38 3.12 -5.48 9.31
N GLY A 39 2.64 -6.05 10.41
CA GLY A 39 1.44 -6.90 10.42
C GLY A 39 0.15 -6.08 10.58
N ASP A 40 -1.00 -6.76 10.52
CA ASP A 40 -2.33 -6.13 10.63
C ASP A 40 -2.54 -5.33 11.93
N ASP A 41 -1.84 -5.71 12.99
CA ASP A 41 -2.03 -5.15 14.32
C ASP A 41 -0.96 -4.12 14.72
N HIS A 42 -0.06 -3.74 13.81
CA HIS A 42 1.07 -2.87 14.14
C HIS A 42 0.58 -1.49 14.63
N GLU A 43 1.19 -1.01 15.72
CA GLU A 43 0.80 0.26 16.37
C GLU A 43 1.00 1.52 15.50
N ILE A 44 1.75 1.41 14.40
CA ILE A 44 2.04 2.53 13.50
C ILE A 44 0.76 3.07 12.85
N PHE A 45 -0.26 2.23 12.63
CA PHE A 45 -1.52 2.65 12.02
C PHE A 45 -2.27 3.68 12.87
N GLN A 46 -2.16 3.60 14.20
CA GLN A 46 -2.71 4.61 15.11
C GLN A 46 -1.98 5.95 14.96
N HIS A 47 -0.66 5.91 14.77
CA HIS A 47 0.14 7.11 14.58
C HIS A 47 -0.09 7.74 13.18
N LEU A 48 -0.16 6.94 12.11
CA LEU A 48 -0.42 7.42 10.74
C LEU A 48 -1.75 8.18 10.62
N THR A 49 -2.74 7.79 11.41
CA THR A 49 -4.06 8.43 11.46
C THR A 49 -4.24 9.40 12.64
N SER A 50 -3.20 9.61 13.43
CA SER A 50 -3.21 10.58 14.53
C SER A 50 -3.32 12.01 14.00
N THR A 51 -3.79 12.92 14.85
CA THR A 51 -3.88 14.35 14.52
C THR A 51 -2.54 14.97 14.13
N SER A 52 -1.43 14.39 14.60
CA SER A 52 -0.07 14.84 14.30
C SER A 52 0.34 14.62 12.85
N LEU A 53 -0.16 13.59 12.17
CA LEU A 53 0.19 13.30 10.78
C LEU A 53 -0.96 13.50 9.79
N ALA A 54 -2.20 13.57 10.29
CA ALA A 54 -3.42 13.61 9.47
C ALA A 54 -3.38 14.67 8.36
N ASN A 55 -2.84 15.86 8.67
CA ASN A 55 -2.84 17.01 7.78
C ASN A 55 -1.53 17.23 7.00
N SER A 56 -0.47 16.46 7.27
CA SER A 56 0.84 16.69 6.65
C SER A 56 1.23 15.60 5.66
N LEU A 57 0.82 14.36 5.89
CA LEU A 57 1.32 13.22 5.13
C LEU A 57 0.71 13.18 3.72
N ILE A 58 1.58 13.26 2.72
CA ILE A 58 1.24 13.31 1.29
C ILE A 58 1.58 11.98 0.61
N GLN A 59 2.69 11.34 1.03
CA GLN A 59 3.19 10.10 0.48
C GLN A 59 3.38 9.08 1.59
N LEU A 60 2.82 7.89 1.42
CA LEU A 60 2.98 6.78 2.34
C LEU A 60 3.37 5.53 1.56
N PHE A 61 4.53 4.98 1.89
CA PHE A 61 5.00 3.71 1.37
C PHE A 61 4.96 2.67 2.47
N ILE A 62 4.06 1.70 2.35
CA ILE A 62 3.89 0.58 3.28
C ILE A 62 3.94 -0.76 2.52
N GLY A 63 4.56 -0.77 1.35
CA GLY A 63 4.77 -1.97 0.57
C GLY A 63 5.73 -2.98 1.24
N GLY A 64 5.75 -4.22 0.76
CA GLY A 64 6.69 -5.24 1.23
C GLY A 64 6.51 -5.64 2.70
N ASN A 65 5.28 -5.56 3.20
CA ASN A 65 4.94 -5.87 4.59
C ASN A 65 4.05 -7.13 4.64
N SER A 66 3.54 -7.46 5.83
CA SER A 66 2.64 -8.60 6.06
C SER A 66 1.20 -8.14 6.30
N MET A 67 0.79 -7.04 5.65
CA MET A 67 -0.51 -6.41 5.84
C MET A 67 -1.56 -7.06 4.94
N SER A 68 -2.62 -7.59 5.52
CA SER A 68 -3.75 -8.16 4.80
C SER A 68 -4.88 -7.16 4.59
N ASP A 69 -6.01 -7.63 4.06
CA ASP A 69 -7.27 -6.88 4.02
C ASP A 69 -7.64 -6.28 5.40
N VAL A 70 -7.32 -6.99 6.49
CA VAL A 70 -7.59 -6.55 7.87
C VAL A 70 -6.72 -5.37 8.26
N GLY A 71 -5.42 -5.42 7.97
CA GLY A 71 -4.50 -4.31 8.24
C GLY A 71 -4.88 -3.06 7.45
N LEU A 72 -5.25 -3.21 6.18
CA LEU A 72 -5.74 -2.07 5.38
C LEU A 72 -7.05 -1.51 5.93
N GLN A 73 -7.97 -2.38 6.36
CA GLN A 73 -9.21 -1.98 7.03
C GLN A 73 -8.93 -1.22 8.32
N ARG A 74 -7.93 -1.64 9.11
CA ARG A 74 -7.50 -0.99 10.36
C ARG A 74 -6.85 0.36 10.10
N LEU A 75 -5.91 0.45 9.15
CA LEU A 75 -5.27 1.70 8.73
C LEU A 75 -6.30 2.77 8.38
N THR A 76 -7.37 2.38 7.70
CA THR A 76 -8.41 3.32 7.23
C THR A 76 -9.61 3.43 8.19
N ALA A 77 -9.67 2.66 9.27
CA ALA A 77 -10.81 2.67 10.21
C ALA A 77 -11.07 4.04 10.85
N PRO A 78 -10.05 4.78 11.35
CA PRO A 78 -10.26 6.10 11.92
C PRO A 78 -10.85 7.11 10.92
N ILE A 79 -10.47 7.00 9.65
CA ILE A 79 -10.95 7.88 8.58
C ILE A 79 -12.43 7.58 8.30
N ARG A 80 -12.78 6.30 8.16
CA ARG A 80 -14.18 5.88 7.89
C ARG A 80 -15.13 6.18 9.05
N MET A 81 -14.70 5.97 10.29
CA MET A 81 -15.57 6.04 11.47
C MET A 81 -15.57 7.41 12.14
N MET A 82 -14.43 8.10 12.17
CA MET A 82 -14.25 9.36 12.89
C MET A 82 -13.96 10.55 11.96
N LYS A 83 -13.81 10.33 10.64
CA LYS A 83 -13.42 11.35 9.65
C LYS A 83 -12.12 12.06 10.03
N LYS A 84 -11.13 11.27 10.48
CA LYS A 84 -9.82 11.75 10.90
C LYS A 84 -8.71 10.89 10.31
N GLY A 85 -7.70 11.54 9.74
CA GLY A 85 -6.45 10.91 9.30
C GLY A 85 -6.28 10.94 7.78
N LEU A 86 -5.03 11.11 7.34
CA LEU A 86 -4.60 11.02 5.93
C LEU A 86 -5.36 11.96 4.96
N ASP A 87 -5.78 13.14 5.43
CA ASP A 87 -6.57 14.12 4.66
C ASP A 87 -5.80 14.73 3.47
N CYS A 88 -4.48 14.65 3.52
CA CYS A 88 -3.56 15.14 2.49
C CYS A 88 -2.91 14.02 1.66
N LEU A 89 -3.24 12.75 1.91
CA LEU A 89 -2.56 11.63 1.27
C LEU A 89 -2.93 11.57 -0.22
N GLN A 90 -1.90 11.71 -1.07
CA GLN A 90 -2.02 11.68 -2.53
C GLN A 90 -1.42 10.42 -3.13
N LEU A 91 -0.37 9.88 -2.51
CA LEU A 91 0.31 8.68 -2.96
C LEU A 91 0.28 7.62 -1.86
N LEU A 92 -0.22 6.45 -2.22
CA LEU A 92 -0.22 5.28 -1.35
C LEU A 92 0.43 4.10 -2.09
N ASP A 93 1.47 3.54 -1.50
CA ASP A 93 2.05 2.27 -1.91
C ASP A 93 1.69 1.19 -0.87
N VAL A 94 0.93 0.18 -1.30
CA VAL A 94 0.60 -1.03 -0.54
C VAL A 94 1.09 -2.29 -1.25
N SER A 95 2.03 -2.14 -2.18
CA SER A 95 2.58 -3.24 -2.98
C SER A 95 3.15 -4.36 -2.11
N TYR A 96 3.27 -5.57 -2.65
CA TYR A 96 3.88 -6.73 -1.97
C TYR A 96 3.28 -7.05 -0.59
N ASN A 97 1.99 -6.78 -0.43
CA ASN A 97 1.21 -7.17 0.74
C ASN A 97 0.09 -8.14 0.29
N PRO A 98 -0.35 -9.10 1.13
CA PRO A 98 -1.42 -10.04 0.81
C PRO A 98 -2.83 -9.38 0.82
N ILE A 99 -3.03 -8.38 -0.03
CA ILE A 99 -4.27 -7.61 -0.18
C ILE A 99 -5.09 -8.16 -1.35
N SER A 100 -6.40 -8.33 -1.14
CA SER A 100 -7.36 -8.78 -2.14
C SER A 100 -8.17 -7.61 -2.73
N GLU A 101 -8.86 -7.87 -3.85
CA GLU A 101 -9.72 -6.86 -4.51
C GLU A 101 -10.81 -6.31 -3.59
N ARG A 102 -11.27 -7.12 -2.63
CA ARG A 102 -12.31 -6.72 -1.68
C ARG A 102 -11.86 -5.57 -0.78
N ALA A 103 -10.57 -5.48 -0.47
CA ALA A 103 -10.04 -4.46 0.43
C ALA A 103 -9.92 -3.08 -0.21
N LEU A 104 -9.94 -2.98 -1.56
CA LEU A 104 -9.91 -1.70 -2.28
C LEU A 104 -11.06 -0.77 -1.87
N ARG A 105 -12.20 -1.33 -1.44
CA ARG A 105 -13.33 -0.56 -0.90
C ARG A 105 -12.95 0.32 0.29
N TYR A 106 -11.94 -0.07 1.07
CA TYR A 106 -11.51 0.67 2.24
C TYR A 106 -10.75 1.96 1.89
N LEU A 107 -10.17 2.04 0.68
CA LEU A 107 -9.45 3.20 0.19
C LEU A 107 -10.36 4.35 -0.26
N THR A 108 -11.67 4.09 -0.43
CA THR A 108 -12.67 5.10 -0.85
C THR A 108 -12.79 6.30 0.10
N CYS A 109 -12.28 6.15 1.33
CA CYS A 109 -12.25 7.22 2.32
C CYS A 109 -11.07 8.19 2.20
N LEU A 110 -10.16 8.00 1.23
CA LEU A 110 -8.99 8.87 1.01
C LEU A 110 -9.32 9.94 -0.04
N PRO A 111 -9.67 11.18 0.35
CA PRO A 111 -10.30 12.14 -0.55
C PRO A 111 -9.36 12.69 -1.63
N LYS A 112 -8.04 12.69 -1.38
CA LYS A 112 -7.02 13.25 -2.28
C LYS A 112 -6.15 12.18 -2.93
N LEU A 113 -6.51 10.90 -2.85
CA LEU A 113 -5.70 9.85 -3.42
C LEU A 113 -5.63 10.00 -4.95
N GLU A 114 -4.41 10.15 -5.44
CA GLU A 114 -4.08 10.38 -6.84
C GLU A 114 -3.26 9.24 -7.43
N LYS A 115 -2.44 8.55 -6.64
CA LYS A 115 -1.54 7.49 -7.09
C LYS A 115 -1.60 6.32 -6.13
N LEU A 116 -1.75 5.11 -6.69
CA LEU A 116 -1.84 3.88 -5.93
C LEU A 116 -0.93 2.81 -6.57
N ASP A 117 -0.06 2.21 -5.77
CA ASP A 117 0.69 1.01 -6.15
C ASP A 117 0.14 -0.21 -5.42
N VAL A 118 -0.28 -1.21 -6.19
CA VAL A 118 -0.77 -2.51 -5.73
C VAL A 118 0.00 -3.68 -6.37
N SER A 119 1.20 -3.42 -6.88
CA SER A 119 2.09 -4.44 -7.46
C SER A 119 2.34 -5.57 -6.47
N GLY A 120 2.45 -6.81 -6.93
CA GLY A 120 2.78 -7.94 -6.06
C GLY A 120 1.76 -8.24 -4.94
N THR A 121 0.54 -7.72 -5.02
CA THR A 121 -0.59 -8.09 -4.16
C THR A 121 -1.31 -9.34 -4.69
N SER A 122 -2.42 -9.76 -4.07
CA SER A 122 -3.26 -10.86 -4.59
C SER A 122 -4.15 -10.44 -5.78
N LEU A 123 -3.97 -9.23 -6.31
CA LEU A 123 -4.73 -8.70 -7.44
C LEU A 123 -4.17 -9.25 -8.76
N LYS A 124 -5.08 -9.50 -9.70
CA LYS A 124 -4.73 -9.91 -11.06
C LYS A 124 -5.09 -8.81 -12.03
N LEU A 125 -4.18 -8.42 -12.92
CA LEU A 125 -4.50 -7.45 -13.95
C LEU A 125 -5.57 -8.02 -14.88
N GLY A 126 -6.68 -7.31 -14.99
CA GLY A 126 -7.78 -7.67 -15.87
C GLY A 126 -8.76 -6.52 -16.01
N ALA A 127 -9.71 -6.64 -16.95
CA ALA A 127 -10.75 -5.64 -17.15
C ALA A 127 -11.57 -5.40 -15.86
N GLY A 128 -11.83 -6.45 -15.08
CA GLY A 128 -12.54 -6.35 -13.80
C GLY A 128 -11.85 -5.41 -12.81
N LEU A 129 -10.56 -5.65 -12.52
CA LEU A 129 -9.79 -4.79 -11.61
C LEU A 129 -9.73 -3.33 -12.07
N LYS A 130 -9.53 -3.10 -13.37
CA LYS A 130 -9.51 -1.74 -13.95
C LYS A 130 -10.84 -1.02 -13.71
N THR A 131 -11.95 -1.70 -13.98
CA THR A 131 -13.30 -1.17 -13.73
C THR A 131 -13.57 -0.93 -12.24
N THR A 132 -13.15 -1.85 -11.36
CA THR A 132 -13.29 -1.70 -9.90
C THR A 132 -12.55 -0.46 -9.40
N LEU A 133 -11.30 -0.25 -9.81
CA LEU A 133 -10.50 0.92 -9.38
C LEU A 133 -11.01 2.24 -9.96
N TRP A 134 -11.50 2.23 -11.20
CA TRP A 134 -12.18 3.37 -11.79
C TRP A 134 -13.44 3.74 -10.98
N ASN A 135 -14.31 2.77 -10.73
CA ASN A 135 -15.60 3.01 -10.05
C ASN A 135 -15.42 3.41 -8.59
N LEU A 136 -14.46 2.82 -7.87
CA LEU A 136 -14.26 3.09 -6.44
C LEU A 136 -13.44 4.36 -6.19
N LEU A 137 -12.38 4.58 -6.98
CA LEU A 137 -11.36 5.60 -6.67
C LEU A 137 -11.17 6.62 -7.80
N GLY A 138 -11.73 6.39 -8.99
CA GLY A 138 -11.48 7.23 -10.17
C GLY A 138 -10.05 7.12 -10.70
N LEU A 139 -9.39 5.98 -10.46
CA LEU A 139 -8.01 5.75 -10.89
C LEU A 139 -7.97 4.85 -12.14
N ILE A 140 -7.04 5.14 -13.05
CA ILE A 140 -6.77 4.35 -14.25
C ILE A 140 -5.42 3.65 -14.14
N CYS A 141 -5.31 2.48 -14.76
CA CYS A 141 -4.07 1.71 -14.81
C CYS A 141 -3.04 2.46 -15.67
N SER A 142 -1.82 2.62 -15.16
CA SER A 142 -0.70 3.14 -15.94
C SER A 142 -0.12 2.04 -16.84
N GLU A 143 0.19 2.39 -18.09
CA GLU A 143 0.90 1.49 -19.01
C GLU A 143 2.40 1.43 -18.71
N LYS A 144 2.94 2.50 -18.13
CA LYS A 144 4.34 2.61 -17.75
C LYS A 144 4.47 2.69 -16.23
N PRO A 145 5.56 2.17 -15.65
CA PRO A 145 5.85 2.37 -14.23
C PRO A 145 5.89 3.88 -13.93
N LEU A 146 5.15 4.28 -12.90
CA LEU A 146 5.19 5.64 -12.40
C LEU A 146 6.44 5.83 -11.52
N ASP A 147 7.29 6.78 -11.89
CA ASP A 147 8.49 7.19 -11.16
C ASP A 147 8.23 7.57 -9.69
N ASN A 148 6.99 7.91 -9.33
CA ASN A 148 6.65 8.29 -7.97
C ASN A 148 6.76 7.14 -6.96
N PHE A 149 6.76 5.89 -7.42
CA PHE A 149 6.97 4.70 -6.60
C PHE A 149 8.43 4.24 -6.57
N ASP A 150 9.35 5.05 -7.12
CA ASP A 150 10.78 4.82 -6.97
C ASP A 150 11.26 5.24 -5.57
N HIS A 151 11.37 4.26 -4.69
CA HIS A 151 11.85 4.41 -3.32
C HIS A 151 13.28 4.96 -3.22
N SER A 152 14.10 4.90 -4.28
CA SER A 152 15.47 5.45 -4.22
C SER A 152 15.50 6.96 -3.99
N ARG A 153 14.37 7.63 -4.27
CA ARG A 153 14.18 9.07 -4.09
C ARG A 153 13.70 9.44 -2.69
N CYS A 154 13.19 8.48 -1.90
CA CYS A 154 12.77 8.76 -0.53
C CYS A 154 13.98 8.72 0.41
N LYS A 155 14.32 9.88 0.98
CA LYS A 155 15.42 10.03 1.94
C LYS A 155 14.89 10.66 3.21
N THR A 156 15.55 10.38 4.33
CA THR A 156 15.26 11.10 5.57
C THR A 156 15.75 12.53 5.42
N GLU A 157 14.85 13.51 5.51
CA GLU A 157 15.14 14.91 5.23
C GLU A 157 14.49 15.82 6.28
N GLY A 158 15.27 16.79 6.77
CA GLY A 158 14.82 17.83 7.69
C GLY A 158 15.74 18.00 8.88
N TRP A 159 15.32 18.82 9.85
CA TRP A 159 16.16 19.24 10.97
C TRP A 159 16.64 18.10 11.86
N ALA A 160 15.85 17.02 11.95
CA ALA A 160 16.20 15.86 12.77
C ALA A 160 16.85 14.73 11.97
N GLU A 161 17.23 14.95 10.70
CA GLU A 161 17.89 13.92 9.87
C GLU A 161 19.12 13.34 10.59
N GLN A 162 19.97 14.21 11.13
CA GLN A 162 21.17 13.78 11.83
C GLN A 162 20.87 12.96 13.09
N VAL A 163 19.76 13.25 13.78
CA VAL A 163 19.31 12.49 14.94
C VAL A 163 18.89 11.08 14.53
N VAL A 164 18.16 10.95 13.42
CA VAL A 164 17.77 9.65 12.87
C VAL A 164 18.99 8.85 12.43
N ASN A 165 19.96 9.49 11.77
CA ASN A 165 21.22 8.85 11.36
C ASN A 165 22.02 8.33 12.57
N GLN A 166 22.01 9.06 13.69
CA GLN A 166 22.67 8.63 14.93
C GLN A 166 22.01 7.41 15.56
N TRP A 167 20.71 7.18 15.37
CA TRP A 167 20.06 5.98 15.87
C TRP A 167 20.68 4.73 15.25
N GLU A 168 21.02 4.78 13.96
CA GLU A 168 21.65 3.66 13.26
C GLU A 168 23.05 3.39 13.79
N THR A 169 23.87 4.44 13.95
CA THR A 169 25.24 4.31 14.43
C THR A 169 25.29 3.77 15.87
N ASN A 170 24.37 4.22 16.73
CA ASN A 170 24.31 3.79 18.12
C ASN A 170 23.78 2.35 18.25
N SER A 171 22.81 1.96 17.42
CA SER A 171 22.32 0.57 17.37
C SER A 171 23.35 -0.43 16.82
N SER A 172 24.35 0.04 16.05
CA SER A 172 25.52 -0.75 15.61
C SER A 172 26.62 -0.88 16.66
N GLN A 173 26.74 0.06 17.61
CA GLN A 173 27.76 0.06 18.66
C GLN A 173 27.39 -0.75 19.91
N MET A 174 26.16 -1.26 20.00
CA MET A 174 25.79 -2.19 21.08
C MET A 174 26.56 -3.52 20.93
N PRO A 175 27.08 -4.12 22.02
CA PRO A 175 27.85 -5.37 21.97
C PRO A 175 26.95 -6.58 21.66
N LYS A 176 26.50 -6.68 20.41
CA LYS A 176 25.55 -7.69 19.93
C LYS A 176 26.19 -9.06 19.66
N GLN A 177 27.51 -9.19 19.62
CA GLN A 177 28.13 -10.49 19.32
C GLN A 177 28.19 -11.46 20.52
N LYS A 178 28.55 -11.01 21.73
CA LYS A 178 28.64 -11.92 22.90
C LYS A 178 27.27 -12.41 23.39
N LYS A 179 26.30 -11.50 23.50
CA LYS A 179 24.98 -11.83 24.07
C LYS A 179 24.13 -12.68 23.13
N ILE A 180 24.27 -12.53 21.82
CA ILE A 180 23.59 -13.37 20.81
C ILE A 180 24.20 -14.77 20.80
N GLU A 181 25.52 -14.93 20.91
CA GLU A 181 26.15 -16.25 20.93
C GLU A 181 25.80 -17.03 22.21
N GLU A 182 25.74 -16.36 23.36
CA GLU A 182 25.28 -16.93 24.63
C GLU A 182 23.80 -17.30 24.59
N SER A 183 22.96 -16.45 23.99
CA SER A 183 21.52 -16.73 23.81
C SER A 183 21.29 -17.86 22.80
N ARG A 184 22.08 -17.94 21.73
CA ARG A 184 22.08 -19.04 20.75
C ARG A 184 22.48 -20.35 21.41
N THR A 185 23.54 -20.33 22.20
CA THR A 185 24.02 -21.53 22.92
C THR A 185 22.98 -22.00 23.95
N SER A 186 22.33 -21.05 24.63
CA SER A 186 21.27 -21.36 25.60
C SER A 186 20.00 -21.90 24.93
N ALA A 187 19.59 -21.32 23.79
CA ALA A 187 18.46 -21.82 23.00
C ALA A 187 18.73 -23.20 22.40
N LEU A 188 19.95 -23.45 21.89
CA LEU A 188 20.36 -24.77 21.38
C LEU A 188 20.37 -25.84 22.48
N ARG A 189 20.76 -25.48 23.71
CA ARG A 189 20.68 -26.37 24.87
C ARG A 189 19.25 -26.62 25.32
N PHE A 190 18.38 -25.60 25.26
CA PHE A 190 17.00 -25.68 25.74
C PHE A 190 16.08 -26.43 24.76
N PHE A 191 16.20 -26.17 23.45
CA PHE A 191 15.39 -26.79 22.40
C PHE A 191 15.98 -28.10 21.88
N GLY A 192 16.72 -28.84 22.71
CA GLY A 192 17.44 -30.06 22.35
C GLY A 192 16.66 -31.02 21.47
N ARG A 193 16.76 -30.85 20.14
CA ARG A 193 16.43 -31.75 19.02
C ARG A 193 16.60 -30.98 17.71
N GLN A 194 17.61 -31.38 16.93
CA GLN A 194 18.11 -30.75 15.69
C GLN A 194 17.09 -30.45 14.57
N LYS A 195 15.82 -30.87 14.66
CA LYS A 195 14.84 -30.68 13.58
C LYS A 195 14.21 -29.28 13.56
N PHE A 196 13.94 -28.67 14.71
CA PHE A 196 13.23 -27.37 14.74
C PHE A 196 14.16 -26.19 14.40
N VAL A 197 15.44 -26.28 14.80
CA VAL A 197 16.40 -25.19 14.62
C VAL A 197 16.82 -25.04 13.15
N ARG A 198 16.88 -26.12 12.36
CA ARG A 198 17.21 -26.02 10.93
C ARG A 198 16.07 -25.41 10.11
N GLU A 199 14.83 -25.64 10.51
CA GLU A 199 13.65 -25.05 9.86
C GLU A 199 13.54 -23.55 10.14
N VAL A 200 13.83 -23.13 11.39
CA VAL A 200 13.91 -21.71 11.76
C VAL A 200 15.16 -21.03 11.16
N LEU A 201 16.33 -21.68 11.11
CA LEU A 201 17.55 -21.09 10.54
C LEU A 201 17.51 -20.98 9.00
N ASN A 202 16.73 -21.82 8.32
CA ASN A 202 16.48 -21.67 6.88
C ASN A 202 15.57 -20.47 6.55
N THR A 203 15.03 -19.78 7.56
CA THR A 203 14.34 -18.48 7.41
C THR A 203 15.30 -17.30 7.62
N ALA A 204 16.56 -17.45 7.24
CA ALA A 204 17.45 -16.32 7.01
C ALA A 204 16.84 -15.39 5.93
N PRO A 205 16.96 -14.07 6.07
CA PRO A 205 16.26 -13.12 5.21
C PRO A 205 16.64 -13.38 3.76
N LEU A 206 15.63 -13.59 2.92
CA LEU A 206 15.78 -13.77 1.49
C LEU A 206 16.40 -12.51 0.89
N VAL A 207 17.73 -12.43 0.92
CA VAL A 207 18.52 -11.55 0.05
C VAL A 207 18.50 -12.20 -1.32
N CYS A 208 17.34 -12.22 -1.96
CA CYS A 208 17.16 -12.66 -3.33
C CYS A 208 15.95 -11.96 -3.97
N GLU A 209 15.86 -10.63 -3.83
CA GLU A 209 14.72 -9.88 -4.38
C GLU A 209 15.01 -9.23 -5.74
N ARG A 210 16.28 -9.01 -6.12
CA ARG A 210 16.59 -8.25 -7.35
C ARG A 210 16.19 -8.94 -8.65
N GLU A 211 16.25 -10.26 -8.73
CA GLU A 211 15.91 -11.01 -9.96
C GLU A 211 14.42 -11.35 -10.08
N GLU A 212 13.72 -11.46 -8.95
CA GLU A 212 12.27 -11.73 -8.88
C GLU A 212 11.44 -10.43 -9.01
N GLU A 213 11.93 -9.28 -8.52
CA GLU A 213 11.26 -7.96 -8.67
C GLU A 213 11.10 -7.55 -10.13
N ALA A 214 12.05 -7.91 -11.00
CA ALA A 214 12.04 -7.50 -12.41
C ALA A 214 10.98 -8.22 -13.25
N LYS A 215 10.46 -9.37 -12.79
CA LYS A 215 9.48 -10.20 -13.50
C LYS A 215 8.04 -10.03 -12.99
N ARG A 216 7.84 -9.33 -11.87
CA ARG A 216 6.51 -9.16 -11.27
C ARG A 216 5.75 -8.04 -11.96
N GLU A 217 4.47 -8.29 -12.19
CA GLU A 217 3.58 -7.35 -12.86
C GLU A 217 3.45 -6.07 -12.01
N ARG A 218 3.88 -4.95 -12.59
CA ARG A 218 3.76 -3.62 -11.96
C ARG A 218 2.35 -3.09 -12.17
N LEU A 219 1.62 -2.89 -11.08
CA LEU A 219 0.23 -2.48 -11.06
C LEU A 219 0.10 -1.09 -10.43
N HIS A 220 0.45 -0.08 -11.22
CA HIS A 220 0.38 1.32 -10.80
C HIS A 220 -0.89 1.95 -11.35
N PHE A 221 -1.59 2.71 -10.52
CA PHE A 221 -2.81 3.42 -10.87
C PHE A 221 -2.66 4.91 -10.56
N TYR A 222 -3.29 5.75 -11.37
CA TYR A 222 -3.28 7.19 -11.17
C TYR A 222 -4.61 7.85 -11.53
N ARG A 223 -4.87 9.01 -10.95
CA ARG A 223 -6.02 9.86 -11.28
C ARG A 223 -5.74 10.58 -12.60
N PRO A 224 -6.59 10.43 -13.63
CA PRO A 224 -6.42 11.16 -14.88
C PRO A 224 -6.56 12.66 -14.64
N ALA A 225 -5.82 13.47 -15.39
CA ALA A 225 -6.04 14.92 -15.40
C ALA A 225 -7.44 15.20 -15.99
N ALA A 226 -8.11 16.26 -15.52
CA ALA A 226 -9.47 16.62 -15.95
C ALA A 226 -9.64 16.82 -17.48
N ASN A 227 -8.55 16.86 -18.25
CA ASN A 227 -8.53 17.06 -19.71
C ASN A 227 -8.04 15.85 -20.53
N SER A 228 -7.78 14.69 -19.94
CA SER A 228 -7.43 13.50 -20.74
C SER A 228 -8.70 12.75 -21.15
N HIS A 229 -9.20 13.05 -22.35
CA HIS A 229 -10.14 12.19 -23.07
C HIS A 229 -9.56 10.77 -23.14
N ILE A 230 -10.27 9.79 -22.57
CA ILE A 230 -10.02 8.38 -22.84
C ILE A 230 -10.53 8.13 -24.26
N PRO A 231 -9.73 7.62 -25.21
CA PRO A 231 -10.27 7.19 -26.49
C PRO A 231 -11.14 5.95 -26.25
N GLU A 232 -12.46 6.14 -26.29
CA GLU A 232 -13.41 5.05 -26.48
C GLU A 232 -13.04 4.32 -27.76
N LYS A 233 -12.41 3.15 -27.64
CA LYS A 233 -12.39 2.21 -28.76
C LYS A 233 -13.81 1.71 -28.96
N GLN A 234 -14.40 2.23 -30.04
CA GLN A 234 -15.71 1.95 -30.59
C GLN A 234 -16.11 0.48 -30.46
N VAL A 235 -17.23 0.23 -29.79
CA VAL A 235 -18.02 -0.99 -29.95
C VAL A 235 -18.97 -0.73 -31.13
N PRO A 236 -19.05 -1.58 -32.16
CA PRO A 236 -19.95 -1.35 -33.28
C PRO A 236 -21.40 -1.61 -32.84
N TYR A 237 -22.24 -0.59 -32.85
CA TYR A 237 -23.69 -0.74 -32.83
C TYR A 237 -24.18 -1.13 -34.24
N PRO A 238 -25.04 -2.15 -34.39
CA PRO A 238 -25.78 -2.33 -35.63
C PRO A 238 -26.92 -1.30 -35.73
N ALA A 239 -27.11 -0.82 -36.96
CA ALA A 239 -27.94 0.31 -37.34
C ALA A 239 -29.44 0.11 -37.13
N LYS A 240 -30.12 1.23 -36.86
CA LYS A 240 -31.58 1.40 -36.86
C LYS A 240 -32.17 1.11 -38.23
N GLN A 241 -33.30 0.41 -38.26
CA GLN A 241 -34.32 0.58 -39.30
C GLN A 241 -35.54 1.22 -38.66
N THR A 242 -35.83 2.44 -39.10
CA THR A 242 -37.10 3.14 -38.86
C THR A 242 -37.79 3.31 -40.20
N ALA A 243 -39.13 3.12 -40.17
CA ALA A 243 -40.17 3.77 -40.97
C ALA A 243 -41.10 2.79 -41.72
N ILE A 244 -42.42 2.97 -41.86
CA ILE A 244 -43.40 3.98 -41.41
C ILE A 244 -44.80 3.38 -41.70
N LEU A 245 -45.75 3.68 -40.81
CA LEU A 245 -47.24 3.77 -40.88
C LEU A 245 -48.07 3.15 -42.02
N GLY A 246 -49.22 2.56 -41.63
CA GLY A 246 -50.48 2.59 -42.41
C GLY A 246 -51.62 1.74 -41.81
N PRO A 247 -52.89 2.22 -41.72
CA PRO A 247 -53.87 1.77 -40.72
C PRO A 247 -54.94 0.77 -41.24
N LYS A 248 -55.75 0.21 -40.32
CA LYS A 248 -57.13 -0.41 -40.41
C LYS A 248 -57.21 -1.61 -39.46
N GLN A 249 -58.28 -1.98 -38.77
CA GLN A 249 -59.67 -1.55 -38.57
C GLN A 249 -60.17 -2.30 -37.31
N LEU A 250 -61.05 -1.71 -36.50
CA LEU A 250 -61.88 -2.47 -35.56
C LEU A 250 -62.89 -3.32 -36.35
N THR A 251 -63.05 -4.59 -36.00
CA THR A 251 -64.37 -5.27 -35.96
C THR A 251 -64.33 -6.46 -35.01
N MET A 252 -65.35 -6.50 -34.15
CA MET A 252 -65.79 -7.60 -33.31
C MET A 252 -66.57 -8.63 -34.17
N CYS A 253 -66.41 -9.94 -33.95
CA CYS A 253 -67.45 -10.99 -34.04
C CYS A 253 -66.86 -12.41 -33.81
N GLU A 254 -67.28 -13.01 -32.68
CA GLU A 254 -67.83 -14.38 -32.44
C GLU A 254 -67.27 -15.68 -33.06
N LEU A 255 -67.36 -16.75 -32.21
CA LEU A 255 -67.39 -18.21 -32.45
C LEU A 255 -66.02 -18.85 -32.79
N ILE A 256 -65.46 -19.81 -32.04
CA ILE A 256 -65.98 -21.05 -31.40
C ILE A 256 -65.24 -21.30 -30.08
#